data_AF-A0A5H9U3D4-F1
#
_entry.id   AF-A0A5H9U3D4-F1
#
_cell.length_a   1.000
_cell.length_b   1.000
_cell.length_c   1.000
_cell.angle_alpha   90.00
_cell.angle_beta   90.00
_cell.angle_gamma   90.00
#
_symmetry.space_group_name_H-M   'P 1'
#
loop_
_entity.id
_entity.type
_entity.pdbx_description
1 polymer ?
#
loop_
_entity_poly.entity_id
_entity_poly.type
_entity_poly.pdbx_seq_one_letter_code
_entity_poly.pdbx_strand_id
1 'polypeptide(L)'
;MIEIKLKNKRVLASSFNTNEIYSAIIMFIIYHAVRGRCKSVRINYINFSFDCVMNNTILTDHEYVSTWNINPLLKPLLVMLCSYGLLSFQRKSTGLEFHMTENGNSYVEEMINEGLFSEINISAQRLAYSLTLKKLDNQKLIW
;
A
#
# COMPACT_ATOMS: atom_id res chain seq x y z
N MET A 1 25.78 -8.19 5.38
CA MET A 1 25.60 -8.80 4.05
C MET A 1 24.75 -10.04 4.22
N ILE A 2 23.49 -9.99 3.79
CA ILE A 2 22.70 -11.20 3.54
C ILE A 2 21.99 -10.95 2.22
N GLU A 3 22.51 -11.54 1.14
CA GLU A 3 21.75 -11.77 -0.09
C GLU A 3 20.74 -12.89 0.20
N ILE A 4 19.47 -12.67 -0.16
CA ILE A 4 18.50 -13.76 -0.26
C ILE A 4 18.01 -13.82 -1.71
N LYS A 5 18.70 -14.62 -2.52
CA LYS A 5 18.11 -15.21 -3.72
C LYS A 5 17.48 -16.54 -3.31
N LEU A 6 16.14 -16.62 -3.32
CA LEU A 6 15.46 -17.90 -3.17
C LEU A 6 14.40 -18.10 -4.26
N LYS A 7 14.85 -18.71 -5.37
CA LYS A 7 14.01 -19.49 -6.27
C LYS A 7 13.29 -20.58 -5.45
N ASN A 8 11.97 -20.57 -5.46
CA ASN A 8 11.08 -21.70 -5.11
C ASN A 8 11.06 -22.25 -3.67
N LYS A 9 11.11 -21.42 -2.63
CA LYS A 9 10.61 -21.81 -1.30
C LYS A 9 9.83 -20.67 -0.65
N ARG A 10 8.57 -20.93 -0.28
CA ARG A 10 7.77 -20.07 0.62
C ARG A 10 8.54 -19.95 1.94
N VAL A 11 9.30 -18.86 2.07
CA VAL A 11 9.87 -18.45 3.36
C VAL A 11 8.68 -17.98 4.19
N LEU A 12 8.30 -18.76 5.20
CA LEU A 12 7.53 -18.24 6.32
C LEU A 12 8.46 -17.25 7.03
N ALA A 13 8.45 -16.00 6.56
CA ALA A 13 9.18 -14.90 7.16
C ALA A 13 8.71 -14.75 8.61
N SER A 14 9.65 -14.48 9.53
CA SER A 14 9.31 -14.17 10.92
C SER A 14 8.23 -13.07 10.95
N SER A 15 7.30 -13.17 11.89
CA SER A 15 6.16 -12.24 12.01
C SER A 15 6.59 -10.77 12.09
N PHE A 16 7.77 -10.49 12.66
CA PHE A 16 8.39 -9.16 12.69
C PHE A 16 8.72 -8.63 11.28
N ASN A 17 9.35 -9.45 10.44
CA ASN A 17 9.68 -9.09 9.06
C ASN A 17 8.40 -8.91 8.21
N THR A 18 7.34 -9.65 8.52
CA THR A 18 6.05 -9.51 7.83
C THR A 18 5.38 -8.16 8.09
N ASN A 19 5.40 -7.69 9.34
CA ASN A 19 4.84 -6.37 9.69
C ASN A 19 5.65 -5.22 9.09
N GLU A 20 6.98 -5.35 9.04
CA GLU A 20 7.86 -4.37 8.38
C GLU A 20 7.56 -4.30 6.88
N ILE A 21 7.50 -5.44 6.20
CA ILE A 21 7.15 -5.52 4.78
C ILE A 21 5.76 -4.91 4.54
N TYR A 22 4.76 -5.25 5.35
CA TYR A 22 3.39 -4.75 5.15
C TYR A 22 3.28 -3.26 5.43
N SER A 23 4.02 -2.76 6.43
CA SER A 23 4.13 -1.33 6.70
C SER A 23 4.77 -0.60 5.52
N ALA A 24 5.85 -1.14 4.95
CA ALA A 24 6.49 -0.59 3.77
C ALA A 24 5.53 -0.56 2.57
N ILE A 25 4.78 -1.63 2.32
CA ILE A 25 3.74 -1.68 1.27
C ILE A 25 2.74 -0.54 1.45
N ILE A 26 2.17 -0.38 2.65
CA ILE A 26 1.19 0.68 2.95
C ILE A 26 1.81 2.06 2.68
N MET A 27 3.02 2.30 3.18
CA MET A 27 3.71 3.58 3.05
C MET A 27 3.99 3.92 1.59
N PHE A 28 4.47 2.98 0.77
CA PHE A 28 4.68 3.21 -0.67
C PHE A 28 3.38 3.46 -1.43
N ILE A 29 2.31 2.73 -1.11
CA ILE A 29 0.98 2.93 -1.73
C ILE A 29 0.51 4.36 -1.50
N ILE A 30 0.55 4.83 -0.24
CA ILE A 30 0.07 6.17 0.10
C ILE A 30 0.99 7.22 -0.51
N TYR A 31 2.31 7.06 -0.41
CA TYR A 31 3.31 7.98 -0.96
C TYR A 31 3.12 8.22 -2.46
N HIS A 32 3.02 7.15 -3.27
CA HIS A 32 2.87 7.26 -4.72
C HIS A 32 1.47 7.75 -5.13
N ALA A 33 0.43 7.33 -4.42
CA ALA A 33 -0.93 7.84 -4.66
C ALA A 33 -1.03 9.35 -4.42
N VAL A 34 -0.32 9.86 -3.40
CA VAL A 34 -0.30 11.28 -3.06
C VAL A 34 0.52 12.09 -4.07
N ARG A 35 1.75 11.65 -4.40
CA ARG A 35 2.60 12.30 -5.43
C ARG A 35 1.94 12.33 -6.81
N GLY A 36 1.06 11.38 -7.11
CA GLY A 36 0.42 11.26 -8.41
C GLY A 36 -0.65 12.32 -8.72
N ARG A 37 -1.43 12.78 -7.70
CA ARG A 37 -2.53 13.79 -7.83
C ARG A 37 -3.44 13.98 -6.59
N CYS A 38 -3.33 13.20 -5.52
CA CYS A 38 -4.29 13.20 -4.40
C CYS A 38 -3.68 13.77 -3.11
N LYS A 39 -4.42 14.56 -2.31
CA LYS A 39 -3.92 15.04 -0.99
C LYS A 39 -4.02 13.97 0.11
N SER A 40 -4.88 12.98 -0.10
CA SER A 40 -5.20 11.92 0.85
C SER A 40 -5.70 10.68 0.11
N VAL A 41 -5.70 9.54 0.79
CA VAL A 41 -6.04 8.23 0.22
C VAL A 41 -7.10 7.55 1.09
N ARG A 42 -8.20 7.11 0.48
CA ARG A 42 -9.30 6.40 1.18
C ARG A 42 -8.85 4.99 1.58
N ILE A 43 -9.37 4.48 2.70
CA ILE A 43 -9.06 3.11 3.17
C ILE A 43 -9.34 2.02 2.12
N ASN A 44 -10.40 2.17 1.31
CA ASN A 44 -10.72 1.19 0.26
C ASN A 44 -9.66 1.14 -0.84
N TYR A 45 -9.07 2.30 -1.19
CA TYR A 45 -7.95 2.35 -2.12
C TYR A 45 -6.73 1.64 -1.53
N ILE A 46 -6.44 1.86 -0.24
CA ILE A 46 -5.32 1.23 0.45
C ILE A 46 -5.54 -0.30 0.49
N ASN A 47 -6.74 -0.77 0.85
CA ASN A 47 -7.09 -2.19 0.84
C ASN A 47 -6.83 -2.82 -0.53
N PHE A 48 -7.43 -2.25 -1.58
CA PHE A 48 -7.31 -2.77 -2.95
C PHE A 48 -5.85 -2.76 -3.41
N SER A 49 -5.14 -1.67 -3.16
CA SER A 49 -3.75 -1.54 -3.56
C SER A 49 -2.83 -2.50 -2.83
N PHE A 50 -3.09 -2.70 -1.54
CA PHE A 50 -2.35 -3.63 -0.70
C PHE A 50 -2.48 -5.05 -1.24
N ASP A 51 -3.70 -5.49 -1.53
CA ASP A 51 -3.96 -6.81 -2.10
C ASP A 51 -3.30 -6.98 -3.48
N CYS A 52 -3.33 -5.95 -4.33
CA CYS A 52 -2.67 -5.99 -5.63
C CYS A 52 -1.14 -6.10 -5.51
N VAL A 53 -0.53 -5.32 -4.63
CA VAL A 53 0.94 -5.35 -4.43
C VAL A 53 1.36 -6.68 -3.80
N MET A 54 0.62 -7.17 -2.81
CA MET A 54 0.89 -8.46 -2.16
C MET A 54 0.83 -9.65 -3.12
N ASN A 55 -0.09 -9.61 -4.08
CA ASN A 55 -0.28 -10.68 -5.05
C ASN A 55 0.46 -10.44 -6.38
N ASN A 56 1.19 -9.33 -6.51
CA ASN A 56 1.82 -8.89 -7.76
C ASN A 56 0.82 -8.84 -8.94
N THR A 57 -0.40 -8.38 -8.66
CA THR A 57 -1.50 -8.33 -9.63
C THR A 57 -1.24 -7.24 -10.68
N ILE A 58 -1.33 -7.62 -11.96
CA ILE A 58 -1.29 -6.68 -13.07
C ILE A 58 -2.73 -6.25 -13.34
N LEU A 59 -3.05 -4.97 -13.13
CA LEU A 59 -4.40 -4.48 -13.39
C LEU A 59 -4.68 -4.38 -14.90
N THR A 60 -5.56 -5.23 -15.40
CA THR A 60 -6.25 -4.99 -16.68
C THR A 60 -7.58 -4.26 -16.44
N ASP A 61 -8.13 -3.59 -17.45
CA ASP A 61 -9.41 -2.85 -17.31
C ASP A 61 -10.61 -3.73 -16.88
N HIS A 62 -10.49 -5.05 -16.95
CA HIS A 62 -11.54 -6.03 -16.62
C HIS A 62 -11.40 -6.64 -15.21
N GLU A 63 -10.29 -6.40 -14.50
CA GLU A 63 -9.97 -7.06 -13.22
C GLU A 63 -10.14 -6.16 -11.99
N TYR A 64 -10.75 -5.00 -12.16
CA TYR A 64 -11.14 -4.12 -11.06
C TYR A 64 -12.35 -4.71 -10.30
N VAL A 65 -12.16 -5.88 -9.69
CA VAL A 65 -13.13 -6.56 -8.82
C VAL A 65 -12.84 -6.15 -7.38
N SER A 66 -13.89 -5.97 -6.57
CA SER A 66 -13.74 -5.65 -5.15
C SER A 66 -12.88 -6.70 -4.44
N THR A 67 -12.08 -6.28 -3.45
CA THR A 67 -11.26 -7.21 -2.66
C THR A 67 -12.15 -8.20 -1.92
N TRP A 68 -11.95 -9.49 -2.18
CA TRP A 68 -12.76 -10.56 -1.55
C TRP A 68 -12.39 -10.77 -0.07
N ASN A 69 -11.18 -10.37 0.35
CA ASN A 69 -10.70 -10.52 1.72
C ASN A 69 -9.80 -9.35 2.11
N ILE A 70 -10.32 -8.41 2.90
CA ILE A 70 -9.49 -7.35 3.52
C ILE A 70 -8.49 -8.03 4.46
N ASN A 71 -7.18 -7.80 4.24
CA ASN A 71 -6.17 -8.32 5.14
C ASN A 71 -6.41 -7.81 6.58
N PRO A 72 -6.63 -8.70 7.57
CA PRO A 72 -7.01 -8.30 8.93
C PRO A 72 -5.91 -7.48 9.64
N LEU A 73 -4.66 -7.59 9.20
CA LEU A 73 -3.53 -6.85 9.76
C LEU A 73 -3.46 -5.40 9.28
N LEU A 74 -4.16 -5.03 8.21
CA LEU A 74 -4.04 -3.71 7.61
C LEU A 74 -4.49 -2.59 8.56
N LYS A 75 -5.64 -2.77 9.25
CA LYS A 75 -6.15 -1.77 10.21
C LYS A 75 -5.19 -1.57 11.38
N PRO A 76 -4.71 -2.63 12.08
CA PRO A 76 -3.67 -2.49 13.10
C PRO A 76 -2.42 -1.77 12.61
N LEU A 77 -1.93 -2.08 11.41
CA LEU A 77 -0.73 -1.45 10.85
C LEU A 77 -0.95 0.04 10.55
N LEU A 78 -2.10 0.42 10.02
CA LEU A 78 -2.45 1.83 9.82
C LEU A 78 -2.49 2.61 11.14
N VAL A 79 -3.06 2.01 12.20
CA VAL A 79 -3.08 2.61 13.54
C VAL A 79 -1.66 2.74 14.09
N MET A 80 -0.82 1.71 13.92
CA MET A 80 0.58 1.72 14.34
C MET A 80 1.38 2.84 13.64
N LEU A 81 1.27 2.94 12.32
CA LEU A 81 1.93 4.00 11.53
C LEU A 81 1.46 5.41 11.93
N CYS A 82 0.19 5.57 12.29
CA CYS A 82 -0.31 6.82 12.85
C CYS A 82 0.27 7.10 14.24
N SER A 83 0.40 6.09 15.10
CA SER A 83 0.99 6.24 16.44
C SER A 83 2.48 6.63 16.39
N TYR A 84 3.19 6.21 15.34
CA TYR A 84 4.57 6.61 15.06
C TYR A 84 4.68 7.97 14.34
N GLY A 85 3.56 8.65 14.08
CA GLY A 85 3.54 9.94 13.41
C GLY A 85 4.00 9.89 11.95
N LEU A 86 4.00 8.71 11.32
CA LEU A 86 4.33 8.53 9.90
C LEU A 86 3.13 8.80 8.99
N LEU A 87 1.93 8.50 9.51
CA LEU A 87 0.66 8.78 8.87
C LEU A 87 -0.23 9.64 9.77
N SER A 88 -1.15 10.37 9.16
CA SER A 88 -2.30 10.94 9.84
C SER A 88 -3.58 10.58 9.10
N PHE A 89 -4.72 10.68 9.79
CA PHE A 89 -6.01 10.37 9.21
C PHE A 89 -7.04 11.45 9.53
N GLN A 90 -8.01 11.57 8.64
CA GLN A 90 -9.17 12.42 8.81
C GLN A 90 -10.42 11.62 8.48
N ARG A 91 -11.46 11.79 9.30
CA ARG A 91 -12.78 11.26 9.00
C ARG A 91 -13.55 12.27 8.15
N LYS A 92 -14.06 11.81 7.00
CA LYS A 92 -14.98 12.56 6.13
C LYS A 92 -16.32 11.84 6.03
N SER A 93 -17.33 12.49 5.46
CA SER A 93 -18.64 11.88 5.19
C SER A 93 -18.55 10.64 4.30
N THR A 94 -17.55 10.60 3.41
CA THR A 94 -17.28 9.49 2.48
C THR A 94 -16.42 8.37 3.07
N GLY A 95 -15.95 8.50 4.32
CA GLY A 95 -15.15 7.48 5.01
C GLY A 95 -13.87 8.01 5.63
N LEU A 96 -12.93 7.09 5.87
CA LEU A 96 -11.63 7.37 6.47
C LEU A 96 -10.58 7.62 5.39
N GLU A 97 -9.86 8.72 5.51
CA GLU A 97 -8.79 9.11 4.59
C GLU A 97 -7.46 9.28 5.33
N PHE A 98 -6.40 8.71 4.78
CA PHE A 98 -5.04 8.75 5.30
C PHE A 98 -4.16 9.67 4.47
N HIS A 99 -3.15 10.24 5.09
CA HIS A 99 -2.18 11.13 4.48
C HIS A 99 -0.80 10.91 5.11
N MET A 100 0.25 11.10 4.29
CA MET A 100 1.63 11.08 4.76
C MET A 100 1.91 12.34 5.57
N THR A 101 2.56 12.20 6.72
CA THR A 101 3.16 13.34 7.41
C THR A 101 4.48 13.72 6.74
N GLU A 102 5.08 14.84 7.13
CA GLU A 102 6.45 15.18 6.72
C GLU A 102 7.44 14.09 7.12
N ASN A 103 7.37 13.61 8.37
CA ASN A 103 8.20 12.52 8.87
C ASN A 103 8.01 11.23 8.06
N GLY A 104 6.75 10.87 7.74
CA GLY A 104 6.47 9.73 6.89
C GLY A 104 7.06 9.86 5.50
N ASN A 105 7.00 11.04 4.89
CA ASN A 105 7.60 11.27 3.57
C ASN A 105 9.12 11.12 3.61
N SER A 106 9.79 11.73 4.60
CA SER A 106 11.24 11.58 4.79
C SER A 106 11.64 10.12 4.98
N TYR A 107 10.88 9.37 5.78
CA TYR A 107 11.12 7.95 6.01
C TYR A 107 10.99 7.11 4.73
N VAL A 108 9.97 7.40 3.89
CA VAL A 108 9.84 6.72 2.59
C VAL A 108 10.98 7.08 1.65
N GLU A 109 11.38 8.34 1.60
CA GLU A 109 12.50 8.78 0.76
C GLU A 109 13.82 8.11 1.19
N GLU A 110 14.06 7.97 2.49
CA GLU A 110 15.18 7.20 3.03
C GLU A 110 15.14 5.74 2.56
N MET A 111 14.00 5.04 2.72
CA MET A 111 13.84 3.67 2.24
C MET A 111 14.13 3.54 0.74
N ILE A 112 13.68 4.51 -0.07
CA ILE A 112 13.93 4.52 -1.52
C ILE A 112 15.42 4.73 -1.81
N ASN A 113 16.05 5.69 -1.16
CA ASN A 113 17.46 6.04 -1.39
C ASN A 113 18.41 4.92 -0.96
N GLU A 114 18.06 4.19 0.10
CA GLU A 114 18.79 3.00 0.56
C GLU A 114 18.49 1.74 -0.28
N GLY A 115 17.54 1.81 -1.21
CA GLY A 115 17.14 0.68 -2.05
C GLY A 115 16.37 -0.41 -1.30
N LEU A 116 15.80 -0.10 -0.13
CA LEU A 116 15.01 -1.02 0.66
C LEU A 116 13.67 -1.31 -0.03
N PHE A 117 13.28 -2.58 -0.05
CA PHE A 117 12.00 -3.04 -0.61
C PHE A 117 11.76 -2.57 -2.07
N SER A 118 12.82 -2.50 -2.88
CA SER A 118 12.80 -1.92 -4.24
C SER A 118 11.73 -2.51 -5.16
N GLU A 119 11.52 -3.82 -5.15
CA GLU A 119 10.48 -4.49 -5.95
C GLU A 119 9.07 -4.07 -5.52
N ILE A 120 8.83 -3.95 -4.21
CA ILE A 120 7.55 -3.49 -3.65
C ILE A 120 7.31 -2.03 -4.04
N ASN A 121 8.32 -1.18 -3.92
CA ASN A 121 8.25 0.22 -4.31
C ASN A 121 7.87 0.37 -5.80
N ILE A 122 8.54 -0.39 -6.69
CA ILE A 122 8.23 -0.41 -8.12
C ILE A 122 6.78 -0.88 -8.37
N SER A 123 6.33 -1.93 -7.68
CA SER A 123 4.97 -2.45 -7.81
C SER A 123 3.93 -1.40 -7.39
N ALA A 124 4.12 -0.76 -6.23
CA ALA A 124 3.25 0.28 -5.71
C ALA A 124 3.22 1.52 -6.63
N GLN A 125 4.37 1.91 -7.18
CA GLN A 125 4.49 3.02 -8.12
C GLN A 125 3.70 2.74 -9.41
N ARG A 126 3.90 1.57 -10.03
CA ARG A 126 3.17 1.15 -11.25
C ARG A 126 1.66 1.14 -11.01
N LEU A 127 1.26 0.59 -9.87
CA LEU A 127 -0.14 0.55 -9.47
C LEU A 127 -0.74 1.96 -9.38
N ALA A 128 -0.08 2.88 -8.66
CA ALA A 128 -0.54 4.25 -8.51
C ALA A 128 -0.67 5.01 -9.84
N TYR A 129 0.16 4.71 -10.84
CA TYR A 129 0.01 5.27 -12.19
C TYR A 129 -1.19 4.70 -12.94
N SER A 130 -1.49 3.41 -12.77
CA SER A 130 -2.59 2.72 -13.47
C SER A 130 -3.97 2.96 -12.83
N LEU A 131 -4.00 3.12 -11.52
CA LEU A 131 -5.21 3.18 -10.71
C LEU A 131 -5.68 4.63 -10.58
N THR A 132 -6.91 4.92 -11.01
CA THR A 132 -7.55 6.22 -10.77
C THR A 132 -8.72 6.06 -9.81
N LEU A 133 -8.95 7.04 -8.93
CA LEU A 133 -10.08 7.02 -8.00
C LEU A 133 -11.43 6.84 -8.72
N LYS A 134 -11.59 7.41 -9.92
CA LYS A 134 -12.78 7.20 -10.77
C LYS A 134 -12.95 5.74 -11.20
N LYS A 135 -11.86 5.03 -11.53
CA LYS A 135 -11.91 3.60 -11.88
C LYS A 135 -12.26 2.74 -10.67
N LEU A 136 -11.76 3.09 -9.48
CA LEU A 136 -12.07 2.39 -8.23
C LEU A 136 -13.55 2.61 -7.80
N ASP A 137 -14.04 3.85 -7.87
CA ASP A 137 -15.42 4.20 -7.51
C ASP A 137 -16.45 3.66 -8.53
N ASN A 138 -16.03 3.41 -9.79
CA ASN A 138 -16.87 2.82 -10.85
C ASN A 138 -16.84 1.29 -10.92
N GLN A 139 -16.23 0.61 -9.94
CA GLN A 139 -16.26 -0.86 -9.88
C GLN A 139 -17.71 -1.34 -9.76
N LYS A 140 -18.25 -1.88 -10.86
CA LYS A 140 -19.51 -2.64 -10.82
C LYS A 140 -19.21 -3.93 -10.08
N LEU A 141 -19.80 -4.06 -8.88
CA LEU A 141 -19.91 -5.33 -8.18
C LEU A 141 -20.52 -6.35 -9.16
N ILE A 142 -19.71 -7.28 -9.66
CA ILE A 142 -20.25 -8.50 -10.23
C ILE A 142 -20.58 -9.37 -9.02
N TRP A 143 -21.87 -9.43 -8.71
CA TRP A 143 -22.46 -10.34 -7.72
C TRP A 143 -22.40 -11.78 -8.20
#